data_AF-A0A947Y1X4-F1
#
_entry.id   AF-A0A947Y1X4-F1
#
_cell.length_a   1.000
_cell.length_b   1.000
_cell.length_c   1.000
_cell.angle_alpha   90.00
_cell.angle_beta   90.00
_cell.angle_gamma   90.00
#
_symmetry.space_group_name_H-M   'P 1'
#
loop_
_entity.id
_entity.type
_entity.pdbx_description
1 polymer ?
#
loop_
_entity_poly.entity_id
_entity_poly.type
_entity_poly.pdbx_seq_one_letter_code
_entity_poly.pdbx_strand_id
1 'polypeptide(L)'
;MAYLYEHCADCQKLLGREWKEVHKWLDALFKEYGQDHRCHRHHAEGIREVCRMWGEEAEMAAKIHIIVDCWGIPSQADYESGRVNVNGFTPESTEANVAWLLDEIRLVVPKMKLVGEKIRECSVLISELPPEDQEPYRRHIAETAPRACPAPLPGDVPGDLRTWRSDYKRWKKGLYGIELLY
;
A
#
# COMPACT_ATOMS: atom_id res chain seq x y z
N MET A 1 20.40 4.82 8.31
CA MET A 1 19.27 5.77 8.32
C MET A 1 19.52 6.77 7.23
N ALA A 2 18.87 6.55 6.10
CA ALA A 2 18.85 7.52 5.02
C ALA A 2 17.92 8.68 5.42
N TYR A 3 18.14 9.85 4.84
CA TYR A 3 17.26 10.99 5.04
C TYR A 3 16.00 10.83 4.20
N LEU A 4 14.91 11.52 4.60
CA LEU A 4 13.66 11.53 3.84
C LEU A 4 13.85 11.82 2.35
N TYR A 5 14.75 12.75 1.98
CA TYR A 5 14.99 13.07 0.57
C TYR A 5 15.66 11.92 -0.21
N GLU A 6 16.47 11.09 0.46
CA GLU A 6 17.12 9.93 -0.15
C GLU A 6 16.08 8.84 -0.43
N HIS A 7 15.22 8.56 0.56
CA HIS A 7 14.10 7.63 0.37
C HIS A 7 13.13 8.08 -0.74
N CYS A 8 12.81 9.38 -0.78
CA CYS A 8 12.01 9.96 -1.86
C CYS A 8 12.69 9.76 -3.23
N ALA A 9 14.01 9.97 -3.32
CA ALA A 9 14.75 9.79 -4.56
C ALA A 9 14.78 8.33 -5.02
N ASP A 10 14.96 7.38 -4.09
CA ASP A 10 14.91 5.95 -4.39
C ASP A 10 13.53 5.52 -4.91
N CYS A 11 12.46 5.96 -4.25
CA CYS A 11 11.10 5.70 -4.71
C CYS A 11 10.79 6.38 -6.04
N GLN A 12 11.25 7.62 -6.25
CA GLN A 12 11.09 8.31 -7.53
C GLN A 12 11.77 7.55 -8.66
N LYS A 13 12.97 7.00 -8.41
CA LYS A 13 13.72 6.22 -9.40
C LYS A 13 13.08 4.87 -9.69
N LEU A 14 12.64 4.14 -8.67
CA LEU A 14 12.13 2.77 -8.80
C LEU A 14 10.64 2.71 -9.16
N LEU A 15 9.83 3.56 -8.54
CA LEU A 15 8.37 3.54 -8.66
C LEU A 15 7.85 4.66 -9.56
N GLY A 16 8.62 5.73 -9.76
CA GLY A 16 8.18 6.91 -10.53
C GLY A 16 7.43 7.94 -9.70
N ARG A 17 7.39 7.77 -8.37
CA ARG A 17 6.76 8.66 -7.39
C ARG A 17 7.56 8.65 -6.09
N GLU A 18 7.64 9.80 -5.42
CA GLU A 18 8.41 9.95 -4.16
C GLU A 18 7.81 9.24 -2.94
N TRP A 19 6.49 9.01 -2.89
CA TRP A 19 5.79 8.36 -1.77
C TRP A 19 6.11 8.96 -0.38
N LYS A 20 6.27 10.29 -0.33
CA LYS A 20 6.65 11.06 0.87
C LYS A 20 5.76 10.78 2.09
N GLU A 21 4.47 10.56 1.86
CA GLU A 21 3.49 10.20 2.88
C GLU A 21 3.81 8.85 3.56
N VAL A 22 4.33 7.87 2.82
CA VAL A 22 4.72 6.56 3.35
C VAL A 22 5.94 6.71 4.25
N HIS A 23 6.98 7.40 3.77
CA HIS A 23 8.20 7.64 4.55
C HIS A 23 7.90 8.40 5.85
N LYS A 24 7.11 9.46 5.76
CA LYS A 24 6.67 10.21 6.95
C LYS A 24 5.88 9.36 7.94
N TRP A 25 5.08 8.42 7.44
CA TRP A 25 4.29 7.54 8.30
C TRP A 25 5.16 6.50 9.01
N LEU A 26 6.13 5.91 8.30
CA LEU A 26 7.10 4.97 8.86
C LEU A 26 7.94 5.65 9.96
N ASP A 27 8.40 6.87 9.70
CA ASP A 27 9.28 7.63 10.60
C ASP A 27 8.54 8.49 11.63
N ALA A 28 7.21 8.50 11.63
CA ALA A 28 6.41 9.42 12.46
C ALA A 28 6.76 9.33 13.97
N LEU A 29 7.21 8.16 14.40
CA LEU A 29 7.55 7.83 15.79
C LEU A 29 9.00 8.15 16.15
N PHE A 30 9.84 8.59 15.21
CA PHE A 30 11.24 8.96 15.45
C PHE A 30 11.38 10.04 16.52
N LYS A 31 10.48 11.03 16.53
CA LYS A 31 10.51 12.12 17.51
C LYS A 31 10.33 11.63 18.96
N GLU A 32 9.57 10.56 19.15
CA GLU A 32 9.23 10.02 20.47
C GLU A 32 10.23 8.94 20.91
N TYR A 33 10.62 8.04 20.00
CA TYR A 33 11.42 6.84 20.32
C TYR A 33 12.87 6.92 19.83
N GLY A 34 13.28 7.98 19.14
CA GLY A 34 14.62 8.10 18.58
C GLY A 34 14.93 6.92 17.64
N GLN A 35 16.07 6.26 17.83
CA GLN A 35 16.44 5.10 17.00
C GLN A 35 15.53 3.89 17.18
N ASP A 36 14.86 3.75 18.33
CA ASP A 36 14.00 2.61 18.65
C ASP A 36 12.69 2.62 17.86
N HIS A 37 12.35 3.73 17.20
CA HIS A 37 11.09 3.87 16.43
C HIS A 37 10.88 2.77 15.36
N ARG A 38 11.96 2.17 14.87
CA ARG A 38 11.95 1.16 13.80
C ARG A 38 11.11 -0.06 14.19
N CYS A 39 11.17 -0.49 15.45
CA CYS A 39 10.42 -1.67 15.89
C CYS A 39 8.89 -1.51 15.81
N HIS A 40 8.39 -0.28 15.68
CA HIS A 40 6.96 0.01 15.63
C HIS A 40 6.34 -0.07 14.24
N ARG A 41 7.11 0.24 13.18
CA ARG A 41 6.58 0.32 11.80
C ARG A 41 7.53 -0.16 10.71
N HIS A 42 8.82 -0.34 10.99
CA HIS A 42 9.82 -0.80 10.02
C HIS A 42 9.87 -2.32 9.93
N HIS A 43 8.71 -2.96 9.80
CA HIS A 43 8.60 -4.41 9.75
C HIS A 43 7.49 -4.85 8.79
N ALA A 44 7.44 -6.16 8.51
CA ALA A 44 6.52 -6.77 7.56
C ALA A 44 5.04 -6.44 7.85
N GLU A 45 4.63 -6.33 9.11
CA GLU A 45 3.27 -5.95 9.50
C GLU A 45 3.00 -4.48 9.17
N GLY A 46 3.94 -3.58 9.42
CA GLY A 46 3.85 -2.16 9.06
C GLY A 46 3.72 -1.97 7.55
N ILE A 47 4.44 -2.76 6.75
CA ILE A 47 4.31 -2.82 5.29
C ILE A 47 2.87 -3.20 4.88
N ARG A 48 2.26 -4.19 5.55
CA ARG A 48 0.86 -4.58 5.30
C ARG A 48 -0.12 -3.46 5.66
N GLU A 49 0.16 -2.67 6.69
CA GLU A 49 -0.67 -1.50 7.02
C GLU A 49 -0.58 -0.43 5.94
N VAL A 50 0.62 -0.11 5.46
CA VAL A 50 0.83 0.79 4.31
C VAL A 50 0.04 0.31 3.09
N CYS A 51 0.09 -0.98 2.78
CA CYS A 51 -0.65 -1.58 1.66
C CYS A 51 -2.17 -1.39 1.83
N ARG A 52 -2.71 -1.59 3.04
CA ARG A 52 -4.14 -1.35 3.31
C ARG A 52 -4.54 0.11 3.14
N MET A 53 -3.66 1.04 3.52
CA MET A 53 -3.94 2.48 3.47
C MET A 53 -3.84 3.05 2.05
N TRP A 54 -2.86 2.59 1.27
CA TRP A 54 -2.46 3.25 0.02
C TRP A 54 -2.17 2.31 -1.16
N GLY A 55 -2.37 1.01 -0.99
CA GLY A 55 -2.25 0.01 -2.06
C GLY A 55 -0.85 -0.57 -2.22
N GLU A 56 -0.73 -1.48 -3.21
CA GLU A 56 0.47 -2.29 -3.43
C GLU A 56 1.71 -1.48 -3.83
N GLU A 57 1.56 -0.34 -4.52
CA GLU A 57 2.74 0.49 -4.84
C GLU A 57 3.27 1.22 -3.61
N ALA A 58 2.40 1.63 -2.69
CA ALA A 58 2.81 2.18 -1.41
C ALA A 58 3.51 1.10 -0.55
N GLU A 59 3.04 -0.14 -0.63
CA GLU A 59 3.73 -1.30 -0.04
C GLU A 59 5.18 -1.40 -0.56
N MET A 60 5.41 -1.20 -1.86
CA MET A 60 6.76 -1.20 -2.42
C MET A 60 7.59 -0.03 -1.92
N ALA A 61 7.00 1.16 -1.76
CA ALA A 61 7.69 2.31 -1.17
C ALA A 61 8.12 2.03 0.28
N ALA A 62 7.27 1.37 1.06
CA ALA A 62 7.62 0.94 2.42
C ALA A 62 8.72 -0.12 2.43
N LYS A 63 8.68 -1.09 1.51
CA LYS A 63 9.75 -2.08 1.34
C LYS A 63 11.08 -1.40 1.03
N ILE A 64 11.13 -0.50 0.04
CA ILE A 64 12.34 0.23 -0.34
C ILE A 64 12.91 0.96 0.87
N HIS A 65 12.07 1.72 1.58
CA HIS A 65 12.47 2.46 2.77
C HIS A 65 13.07 1.53 3.83
N ILE A 66 12.34 0.47 4.21
CA ILE A 66 12.77 -0.46 5.26
C ILE A 66 14.02 -1.24 4.84
N ILE A 67 14.16 -1.63 3.58
CA ILE A 67 15.36 -2.32 3.07
C ILE A 67 16.59 -1.42 3.18
N VAL A 68 16.50 -0.16 2.77
CA VAL A 68 17.60 0.80 2.85
C VAL A 68 18.02 1.02 4.30
N ASP A 69 17.04 1.08 5.20
CA ASP A 69 17.28 1.43 6.59
C ASP A 69 17.66 0.25 7.48
N CYS A 70 17.09 -0.93 7.24
CA CYS A 70 17.21 -2.12 8.07
C CYS A 70 17.99 -3.27 7.39
N TRP A 71 18.50 -3.05 6.16
CA TRP A 71 19.25 -4.04 5.37
C TRP A 71 18.52 -5.38 5.17
N GLY A 72 17.19 -5.32 5.21
CA GLY A 72 16.29 -6.46 5.21
C GLY A 72 14.87 -5.99 5.55
N ILE A 73 13.95 -6.94 5.65
CA ILE A 73 12.58 -6.70 6.12
C ILE A 73 12.37 -7.56 7.36
N PRO A 74 12.57 -7.02 8.58
CA PRO A 74 12.26 -7.75 9.79
C PRO A 74 10.74 -7.92 9.94
N SER A 75 10.32 -8.93 10.70
CA SER A 75 8.98 -9.01 11.25
C SER A 75 8.93 -8.35 12.63
N GLN A 76 7.73 -8.00 13.09
CA GLN A 76 7.53 -7.52 14.46
C GLN A 76 8.08 -8.52 15.50
N ALA A 77 7.86 -9.81 15.26
CA ALA A 77 8.38 -10.88 16.12
C ALA A 77 9.91 -10.94 16.16
N ASP A 78 10.61 -10.52 15.10
CA ASP A 78 12.08 -10.47 15.10
C ASP A 78 12.60 -9.39 16.06
N TYR A 79 11.90 -8.26 16.19
CA TYR A 79 12.21 -7.24 17.21
C TYR A 79 11.88 -7.74 18.62
N GLU A 80 10.71 -8.34 18.82
CA GLU A 80 10.26 -8.83 20.14
C GLU A 80 11.15 -9.95 20.69
N SER A 81 11.65 -10.82 19.80
CA SER A 81 12.56 -11.91 20.16
C SER A 81 14.02 -11.47 20.29
N GLY A 82 14.36 -10.24 19.88
CA GLY A 82 15.74 -9.75 19.81
C GLY A 82 16.58 -10.41 18.72
N ARG A 83 15.94 -11.06 17.73
CA ARG A 83 16.64 -11.64 16.56
C ARG A 83 17.29 -10.54 15.71
N VAL A 84 16.64 -9.39 15.64
CA VAL A 84 17.24 -8.16 15.09
C VAL A 84 17.52 -7.18 16.22
N ASN A 85 18.55 -6.36 16.04
CA ASN A 85 18.81 -5.24 16.94
C ASN A 85 17.84 -4.07 16.68
N VAL A 86 17.99 -2.99 17.45
CA VAL A 86 17.21 -1.74 17.30
C VAL A 86 17.16 -1.20 15.86
N ASN A 87 18.23 -1.37 15.08
CA ASN A 87 18.31 -0.87 13.72
C ASN A 87 17.64 -1.80 12.70
N GLY A 88 17.16 -2.97 13.13
CA GLY A 88 16.58 -4.01 12.26
C GLY A 88 17.60 -4.99 11.68
N PHE A 89 18.86 -4.96 12.14
CA PHE A 89 19.92 -5.82 11.62
C PHE A 89 19.98 -7.17 12.34
N THR A 90 20.14 -8.25 11.59
CA THR A 90 20.63 -9.54 12.11
C THR A 90 22.16 -9.52 12.17
N PRO A 91 22.81 -10.48 12.85
CA PRO A 91 24.28 -10.60 12.82
C PRO A 91 24.86 -10.80 11.40
N GLU A 92 24.06 -11.31 10.47
CA GLU A 92 24.45 -11.58 9.08
C GLU A 92 24.08 -10.44 8.11
N SER A 93 23.39 -9.39 8.57
CA SER A 93 23.00 -8.27 7.72
C SER A 93 24.22 -7.55 7.16
N THR A 94 24.28 -7.41 5.84
CA THR A 94 25.32 -6.66 5.13
C THR A 94 24.72 -5.63 4.20
N GLU A 95 25.49 -4.59 3.88
CA GLU A 95 25.10 -3.59 2.88
C GLU A 95 24.81 -4.23 1.50
N ALA A 96 25.50 -5.32 1.16
CA ALA A 96 25.26 -6.04 -0.09
C ALA A 96 23.83 -6.62 -0.19
N ASN A 97 23.18 -6.92 0.95
CA ASN A 97 21.79 -7.36 0.96
C ASN A 97 20.84 -6.29 0.42
N VAL A 98 21.13 -5.01 0.65
CA VAL A 98 20.31 -3.88 0.18
C VAL A 98 20.23 -3.89 -1.34
N ALA A 99 21.38 -3.95 -2.01
CA ALA A 99 21.44 -3.92 -3.48
C ALA A 99 20.66 -5.08 -4.12
N TRP A 100 20.79 -6.28 -3.57
CA TRP A 100 20.08 -7.45 -4.05
C TRP A 100 18.57 -7.33 -3.87
N LEU A 101 18.09 -6.94 -2.68
CA LEU A 101 16.67 -6.75 -2.39
C LEU A 101 16.03 -5.64 -3.25
N LEU A 102 16.76 -4.55 -3.49
CA LEU A 102 16.27 -3.48 -4.38
C LEU A 102 16.21 -3.92 -5.85
N ASP A 103 17.10 -4.80 -6.31
CA ASP A 103 17.03 -5.36 -7.66
C ASP A 103 15.81 -6.28 -7.83
N GLU A 104 15.47 -7.08 -6.81
CA GLU A 104 14.22 -7.86 -6.82
C GLU A 104 12.99 -6.96 -6.98
N ILE A 105 12.92 -5.85 -6.25
CA ILE A 105 11.83 -4.86 -6.39
C ILE A 105 11.78 -4.33 -7.83
N ARG A 106 12.93 -3.95 -8.40
CA ARG A 106 13.03 -3.43 -9.76
C ARG A 106 12.44 -4.38 -10.80
N LEU A 107 12.60 -5.69 -10.62
CA LEU A 107 12.06 -6.71 -11.54
C LEU A 107 10.53 -6.89 -11.40
N VAL A 108 9.96 -6.60 -10.24
CA VAL A 108 8.52 -6.77 -9.95
C VAL A 108 7.70 -5.55 -10.39
N VAL A 109 8.22 -4.34 -10.20
CA VAL A 109 7.49 -3.08 -10.42
C VAL A 109 6.82 -2.98 -11.81
N PRO A 110 7.46 -3.34 -12.94
CA PRO A 110 6.81 -3.25 -14.25
C PRO A 110 5.57 -4.14 -14.37
N LYS A 111 5.60 -5.34 -13.80
CA LYS A 111 4.46 -6.27 -13.81
C LYS A 111 3.30 -5.73 -12.98
N MET A 112 3.61 -5.14 -11.82
CA MET A 112 2.62 -4.52 -10.94
C MET A 112 1.93 -3.33 -11.61
N LYS A 113 2.68 -2.47 -12.32
CA LYS A 113 2.11 -1.35 -13.09
C LYS A 113 1.12 -1.83 -14.14
N LEU A 114 1.49 -2.86 -14.91
CA LEU A 114 0.61 -3.45 -15.92
C LEU A 114 -0.69 -4.02 -15.31
N VAL A 115 -0.61 -4.63 -14.12
CA VAL A 115 -1.81 -5.10 -13.40
C VAL A 115 -2.67 -3.92 -12.95
N GLY A 116 -2.05 -2.87 -12.38
CA GLY A 116 -2.76 -1.65 -11.97
C GLY A 116 -3.51 -0.97 -13.12
N GLU A 117 -2.90 -0.89 -14.31
CA GLU A 117 -3.56 -0.36 -15.52
C GLU A 117 -4.82 -1.15 -15.89
N LYS A 118 -4.73 -2.49 -15.92
CA LYS A 118 -5.88 -3.36 -16.17
C LYS A 118 -6.98 -3.19 -15.12
N ILE A 119 -6.60 -3.02 -13.85
CA ILE A 119 -7.58 -2.74 -12.78
C ILE A 119 -8.27 -1.40 -13.02
N ARG A 120 -7.56 -0.35 -13.46
CA ARG A 120 -8.20 0.96 -13.77
C ARG A 120 -9.21 0.86 -14.90
N GLU A 121 -8.95 0.04 -15.92
CA GLU A 121 -9.88 -0.16 -17.03
C GLU A 121 -11.22 -0.76 -16.57
N CYS A 122 -11.19 -1.69 -15.62
CA CYS A 122 -12.39 -2.40 -15.16
C CYS A 122 -12.93 -1.95 -13.79
N SER A 123 -12.29 -0.98 -13.14
CA SER A 123 -12.73 -0.38 -11.86
C SER A 123 -12.94 1.13 -11.96
N VAL A 124 -13.53 1.70 -10.92
CA VAL A 124 -13.79 3.14 -10.76
C VAL A 124 -13.76 3.50 -9.28
N LEU A 125 -13.39 4.73 -8.94
CA LEU A 125 -13.51 5.21 -7.56
C LEU A 125 -14.99 5.51 -7.25
N ILE A 126 -15.43 5.27 -6.01
CA ILE A 126 -16.82 5.59 -5.64
C ILE A 126 -17.08 7.09 -5.76
N SER A 127 -16.10 7.95 -5.46
CA SER A 127 -16.22 9.41 -5.65
C SER A 127 -16.42 9.84 -7.11
N GLU A 128 -16.10 8.98 -8.08
CA GLU A 128 -16.28 9.23 -9.52
C GLU A 128 -17.65 8.73 -10.04
N LEU A 129 -18.45 8.05 -9.21
CA LEU A 129 -19.82 7.66 -9.56
C LEU A 129 -20.77 8.87 -9.52
N PRO A 130 -21.96 8.80 -10.16
CA PRO A 130 -22.98 9.84 -10.05
C PRO A 130 -23.26 10.18 -8.57
N PRO A 131 -23.31 11.46 -8.17
CA PRO A 131 -23.45 11.86 -6.77
C PRO A 131 -24.61 11.20 -6.02
N GLU A 132 -25.74 11.01 -6.71
CA GLU A 132 -26.93 10.33 -6.19
C GLU A 132 -26.71 8.85 -5.84
N ASP A 133 -25.70 8.22 -6.44
CA ASP A 133 -25.39 6.80 -6.28
C ASP A 133 -24.29 6.54 -5.25
N GLN A 134 -23.47 7.55 -4.92
CA GLN A 134 -22.27 7.36 -4.09
C GLN A 134 -22.62 6.76 -2.72
N GLU A 135 -23.43 7.46 -1.92
CA GLU A 135 -23.74 7.03 -0.55
C GLU A 135 -24.62 5.76 -0.48
N PRO A 136 -25.66 5.59 -1.31
CA PRO A 136 -26.39 4.33 -1.38
C PRO A 136 -25.48 3.13 -1.74
N TYR A 137 -24.53 3.31 -2.65
CA TYR A 137 -23.63 2.25 -3.06
C TYR A 137 -22.55 1.94 -2.00
N ARG A 138 -22.04 2.96 -1.29
CA ARG A 138 -21.13 2.74 -0.14
C ARG A 138 -21.76 1.84 0.91
N ARG A 139 -23.03 2.09 1.26
CA ARG A 139 -23.78 1.24 2.21
C ARG A 139 -23.93 -0.19 1.70
N HIS A 140 -24.29 -0.36 0.43
CA HIS A 140 -24.39 -1.69 -0.18
C HIS A 140 -23.08 -2.48 -0.09
N ILE A 141 -21.93 -1.87 -0.39
CA ILE A 141 -20.61 -2.51 -0.28
C ILE A 141 -20.30 -2.87 1.18
N ALA A 142 -20.60 -1.98 2.12
CA ALA A 142 -20.38 -2.23 3.54
C ALA A 142 -21.19 -3.45 4.04
N GLU A 143 -22.42 -3.63 3.54
CA GLU A 143 -23.31 -4.74 3.90
C GLU A 143 -22.96 -6.07 3.20
N THR A 144 -22.45 -6.01 1.97
CA THR A 144 -22.18 -7.21 1.13
C THR A 144 -20.74 -7.74 1.21
N ALA A 145 -19.96 -7.18 2.14
CA ALA A 145 -18.54 -7.42 2.43
C ALA A 145 -17.55 -6.69 1.49
N PRO A 146 -16.60 -5.91 2.06
CA PRO A 146 -15.63 -5.11 1.30
C PRO A 146 -14.57 -5.91 0.53
N ARG A 147 -14.51 -7.24 0.68
CA ARG A 147 -13.51 -8.10 0.01
C ARG A 147 -13.70 -8.19 -1.51
N ALA A 148 -14.83 -7.72 -2.03
CA ALA A 148 -15.06 -7.65 -3.47
C ALA A 148 -14.37 -6.44 -4.13
N CYS A 149 -13.99 -5.42 -3.36
CA CYS A 149 -13.41 -4.20 -3.92
C CYS A 149 -11.93 -4.39 -4.29
N PRO A 150 -11.49 -3.91 -5.46
CA PRO A 150 -10.07 -3.83 -5.76
C PRO A 150 -9.36 -2.92 -4.75
N ALA A 151 -8.10 -3.24 -4.44
CA ALA A 151 -7.26 -2.41 -3.59
C ALA A 151 -7.09 -0.99 -4.18
N PRO A 152 -6.80 0.02 -3.33
CA PRO A 152 -6.41 1.34 -3.81
C PRO A 152 -5.23 1.25 -4.78
N LEU A 153 -5.23 2.11 -5.78
CA LEU A 153 -4.17 2.25 -6.77
C LEU A 153 -3.40 3.57 -6.58
N PRO A 154 -2.19 3.68 -7.16
CA PRO A 154 -1.39 4.90 -7.07
C PRO A 154 -2.14 6.17 -7.53
N GLY A 155 -2.11 7.23 -6.75
CA GLY A 155 -2.77 8.50 -7.10
C GLY A 155 -4.28 8.52 -6.83
N ASP A 156 -4.83 7.45 -6.28
CA ASP A 156 -6.20 7.46 -5.77
C ASP A 156 -6.34 8.42 -4.59
N VAL A 157 -7.56 8.94 -4.40
CA VAL A 157 -7.88 9.76 -3.25
C VAL A 157 -7.73 8.90 -1.98
N PRO A 158 -6.88 9.29 -1.01
CA PRO A 158 -6.68 8.51 0.21
C PRO A 158 -7.99 8.25 0.96
N GLY A 159 -8.22 6.99 1.32
CA GLY A 159 -9.43 6.55 2.03
C GLY A 159 -10.68 6.39 1.14
N ASP A 160 -10.60 6.70 -0.16
CA ASP A 160 -11.68 6.36 -1.07
C ASP A 160 -11.62 4.88 -1.48
N LEU A 161 -12.77 4.34 -1.89
CA LEU A 161 -12.92 2.94 -2.26
C LEU A 161 -13.01 2.81 -3.77
N ARG A 162 -12.29 1.83 -4.33
CA ARG A 162 -12.55 1.37 -5.70
C ARG A 162 -13.64 0.32 -5.71
N THR A 163 -14.38 0.27 -6.81
CA THR A 163 -15.32 -0.80 -7.11
C THR A 163 -15.11 -1.31 -8.53
N TRP A 164 -15.39 -2.59 -8.77
CA TRP A 164 -15.49 -3.09 -10.14
C TRP A 164 -16.67 -2.43 -10.84
N ARG A 165 -16.48 -2.02 -12.09
CA ARG A 165 -17.54 -1.43 -12.92
C ARG A 165 -18.68 -2.44 -13.13
N SER A 166 -18.38 -3.73 -13.16
CA SER A 166 -19.38 -4.81 -13.27
C SER A 166 -20.32 -4.85 -12.08
N ASP A 167 -19.81 -4.64 -10.88
CA ASP A 167 -20.56 -4.78 -9.63
C ASP A 167 -21.47 -3.58 -9.45
N TYR A 168 -20.94 -2.38 -9.72
CA TYR A 168 -21.74 -1.16 -9.76
C TYR A 168 -22.88 -1.26 -10.79
N LYS A 169 -22.60 -1.74 -12.01
CA LYS A 169 -23.63 -1.96 -13.04
C LYS A 169 -24.71 -2.96 -12.58
N ARG A 170 -24.31 -4.03 -11.89
CA ARG A 170 -25.24 -5.05 -11.36
C ARG A 170 -26.14 -4.47 -10.27
N TRP A 171 -25.55 -3.72 -9.33
CA TRP A 171 -26.30 -3.03 -8.28
C TRP A 171 -27.29 -2.02 -8.86
N LYS A 172 -26.85 -1.17 -9.80
CA LYS A 172 -27.70 -0.18 -10.48
C LYS A 172 -28.84 -0.86 -11.23
N LYS A 173 -28.56 -1.99 -11.91
CA LYS A 173 -29.61 -2.79 -12.57
C LYS A 173 -30.59 -3.42 -11.58
N GLY A 174 -30.16 -3.78 -10.36
CA GLY A 174 -31.05 -4.26 -9.30
C GLY A 174 -31.96 -3.16 -8.73
N LEU A 175 -31.47 -1.93 -8.64
CA LEU A 175 -32.25 -0.75 -8.23
C LEU A 175 -33.36 -0.38 -9.23
N TYR A 176 -33.09 -0.48 -10.53
CA TYR A 176 -34.09 -0.26 -11.60
C TYR A 176 -34.69 -1.56 -12.16
N GLY A 177 -34.38 -2.70 -11.55
CA GLY A 177 -34.67 -4.04 -12.07
C GLY A 177 -35.94 -4.67 -11.51
N ILE A 178 -36.77 -3.90 -10.83
CA ILE A 178 -38.17 -4.26 -10.59
C ILE A 178 -39.00 -3.60 -11.69
N GLU A 179 -38.80 -4.02 -12.93
CA GLU A 179 -39.84 -3.90 -13.95
C GLU A 179 -40.06 -5.24 -14.63
N LEU A 180 -41.26 -5.76 -14.37
CA LEU A 180 -42.05 -6.65 -15.22
C LEU A 180 -41.52 -8.08 -15.41
N LEU A 181 -41.82 -8.94 -14.42
CA LEU A 181 -42.28 -10.28 -14.73
C LEU A 181 -43.81 -10.27 -14.71
N TYR A 182 -44.38 -10.48 -15.90
CA TYR A 182 -45.79 -10.80 -16.15
C TYR A 182 -46.20 -12.07 -15.41
#